data_AF-A0A4Q5ST57-F1
#
_entry.id   AF-A0A4Q5ST57-F1
#
_cell.length_a   1.000
_cell.length_b   1.000
_cell.length_c   1.000
_cell.angle_alpha   90.00
_cell.angle_beta   90.00
_cell.angle_gamma   90.00
#
_symmetry.space_group_name_H-M   'P 1'
#
loop_
_entity.id
_entity.type
_entity.pdbx_description
1 polymer ?
#
loop_
_entity_poly.entity_id
_entity_poly.type
_entity_poly.pdbx_seq_one_letter_code
_entity_poly.pdbx_strand_id
1 'polypeptide(L)'
;MAFIETYRFRARLPKADLLHFVAMAPSGAYVFVVPPGPDLFGLFSNADVLEFFCNECRIDEFEMIADSQWKQLRTQPGCRVWGDAALLEL
;
A
#
# COMPACT_ATOMS: atom_id res chain seq x y z
N MET A 1 -8.76 -15.78 -17.90
CA MET A 1 -8.68 -14.48 -17.23
C MET A 1 -7.79 -14.68 -16.02
N ALA A 2 -6.61 -14.06 -15.99
CA ALA A 2 -5.76 -14.10 -14.80
C ALA A 2 -6.43 -13.24 -13.73
N PHE A 3 -6.83 -13.84 -12.62
CA PHE A 3 -7.22 -13.07 -11.44
C PHE A 3 -5.95 -12.41 -10.92
N ILE A 4 -5.89 -11.08 -10.96
CA ILE A 4 -4.83 -10.35 -10.28
C ILE A 4 -5.19 -10.39 -8.79
N GLU A 5 -4.46 -11.19 -8.02
CA GLU A 5 -4.59 -11.20 -6.57
C GLU A 5 -4.07 -9.86 -6.04
N THR A 6 -4.98 -9.05 -5.49
CA THR A 6 -4.67 -7.74 -4.94
C THR A 6 -4.71 -7.79 -3.42
N TYR A 7 -3.71 -7.22 -2.78
CA TYR A 7 -3.61 -7.16 -1.32
C TYR A 7 -3.78 -5.71 -0.86
N ARG A 8 -4.88 -5.46 -0.16
CA ARG A 8 -5.20 -4.15 0.42
C ARG A 8 -4.96 -4.20 1.91
N PHE A 9 -4.23 -3.24 2.42
CA PHE A 9 -3.91 -3.21 3.83
C PHE A 9 -3.76 -1.79 4.36
N ARG A 10 -3.84 -1.70 5.68
CA ARG A 10 -3.44 -0.59 6.50
C ARG A 10 -2.17 -0.98 7.24
N ALA A 11 -1.20 -0.10 7.28
CA ALA A 11 0.02 -0.29 8.02
C ALA A 11 0.42 0.98 8.80
N ARG A 12 1.15 0.78 9.89
CA ARG A 12 1.98 1.81 10.53
C ARG A 12 3.40 1.31 10.57
N LEU A 13 4.32 2.11 10.06
CA LEU A 13 5.75 1.79 10.07
C LEU A 13 6.58 3.08 10.09
N PRO A 14 7.85 3.02 10.52
CA PRO A 14 8.73 4.18 10.48
C PRO A 14 8.92 4.68 9.05
N LYS A 15 9.02 6.01 8.90
CA LYS A 15 9.21 6.66 7.59
C LYS A 15 10.46 6.17 6.86
N ALA A 16 11.51 5.80 7.59
CA ALA A 16 12.76 5.29 7.01
C ALA A 16 12.54 3.96 6.28
N ASP A 17 11.81 3.02 6.90
CA ASP A 17 11.48 1.72 6.30
C ASP A 17 10.61 1.88 5.05
N LEU A 18 9.62 2.78 5.09
CA LEU A 18 8.79 3.06 3.93
C LEU A 18 9.59 3.64 2.76
N LEU A 19 10.51 4.58 3.03
CA LEU A 19 11.39 5.14 2.00
C LEU A 19 12.34 4.09 1.43
N HIS A 20 12.84 3.19 2.28
CA HIS A 20 13.70 2.09 1.87
C HIS A 20 12.96 1.13 0.93
N PHE A 21 11.73 0.74 1.29
CA PHE A 21 10.89 -0.08 0.44
C PHE A 21 10.61 0.58 -0.91
N VAL A 22 10.18 1.84 -0.93
CA VAL A 22 9.90 2.58 -2.17
C VAL A 22 11.11 2.64 -3.10
N ALA A 23 12.33 2.70 -2.54
CA ALA A 23 13.56 2.72 -3.32
C ALA A 23 13.95 1.35 -3.92
N MET A 24 13.49 0.23 -3.32
CA MET A 24 13.86 -1.12 -3.75
C MET A 24 12.75 -1.85 -4.51
N ALA A 25 11.49 -1.53 -4.23
CA ALA A 25 10.35 -2.25 -4.78
C ALA A 25 10.18 -1.96 -6.29
N PRO A 26 9.78 -2.97 -7.08
CA PRO A 26 9.55 -2.80 -8.51
C PRO A 26 8.41 -1.79 -8.77
N SER A 27 8.65 -0.85 -9.68
CA SER A 27 7.64 0.12 -10.11
C SER A 27 6.44 -0.57 -10.76
N GLY A 28 5.23 -0.08 -10.54
CA GLY A 28 4.02 -0.61 -11.16
C GLY A 28 3.39 -1.80 -10.44
N ALA A 29 3.93 -2.21 -9.28
CA ALA A 29 3.41 -3.32 -8.50
C ALA A 29 2.78 -2.90 -7.15
N TYR A 30 2.87 -1.61 -6.82
CA TYR A 30 2.33 -1.06 -5.58
C TYR A 30 1.77 0.35 -5.75
N VAL A 31 0.77 0.67 -4.93
CA VAL A 31 0.33 2.03 -4.67
C VAL A 31 0.07 2.22 -3.18
N PHE A 32 0.49 3.37 -2.66
CA PHE A 32 0.21 3.79 -1.30
C PHE A 32 -0.67 5.03 -1.31
N VAL A 33 -1.65 5.04 -0.40
CA VAL A 33 -2.48 6.19 -0.07
C VAL A 33 -2.15 6.60 1.37
N VAL A 34 -1.65 7.82 1.53
CA VAL A 34 -1.22 8.38 2.81
C VAL A 34 -2.19 9.51 3.21
N PRO A 35 -3.22 9.22 4.02
CA PRO A 35 -4.05 10.26 4.61
C PRO A 35 -3.25 11.12 5.61
N PRO A 36 -3.77 12.28 6.02
CA PRO A 36 -3.17 13.05 7.11
C PRO A 36 -3.19 12.22 8.40
N GLY A 37 -2.01 11.87 8.92
CA GLY A 37 -1.88 11.08 10.14
C GLY A 37 -0.70 10.10 10.07
N PRO A 38 -0.66 9.14 11.01
CA PRO A 38 0.38 8.11 11.07
C PRO A 38 0.08 6.88 10.21
N ASP A 39 -1.13 6.77 9.67
CA ASP A 39 -1.59 5.60 8.94
C ASP A 39 -1.13 5.62 7.47
N LEU A 40 -0.64 4.47 7.00
CA LEU A 40 -0.33 4.20 5.60
C LEU A 40 -1.33 3.17 5.08
N PHE A 41 -1.89 3.39 3.90
CA PHE A 41 -2.71 2.39 3.22
C PHE A 41 -2.01 1.95 1.94
N GLY A 42 -1.96 0.66 1.69
CA GLY A 42 -1.29 0.07 0.53
C GLY A 42 -2.21 -0.85 -0.25
N LEU A 43 -2.00 -0.86 -1.57
CA LEU A 43 -2.51 -1.89 -2.47
C LEU A 43 -1.33 -2.44 -3.29
N PHE A 44 -1.14 -3.76 -3.20
CA PHE A 44 -0.16 -4.50 -4.00
C PHE A 44 -0.87 -5.40 -5.01
N SER A 45 -0.32 -5.50 -6.21
CA SER A 45 -0.91 -6.28 -7.31
C SER A 45 -0.40 -7.73 -7.39
N ASN A 46 0.47 -8.14 -6.47
CA ASN A 46 0.99 -9.50 -6.37
C ASN A 46 1.42 -9.83 -4.92
N ALA A 47 1.59 -11.12 -4.64
CA ALA A 47 2.00 -11.62 -3.33
C ALA A 47 3.49 -11.36 -3.04
N ASP A 48 4.35 -11.44 -4.05
CA ASP A 48 5.81 -11.26 -3.90
C ASP A 48 6.15 -9.89 -3.29
N VAL A 49 5.46 -8.83 -3.70
CA VAL A 49 5.64 -7.47 -3.17
C VAL A 49 5.13 -7.37 -1.72
N LEU A 50 4.06 -8.09 -1.38
CA LEU A 50 3.58 -8.16 0.00
C LEU A 50 4.60 -8.88 0.89
N GLU A 51 5.14 -10.01 0.45
CA GLU A 51 6.16 -10.74 1.20
C GLU A 51 7.42 -9.89 1.39
N PHE A 52 7.88 -9.22 0.33
CA PHE A 52 9.00 -8.29 0.40
C PHE A 52 8.74 -7.14 1.38
N PHE A 53 7.54 -6.55 1.34
CA PHE A 53 7.15 -5.49 2.27
C PHE A 53 7.20 -5.97 3.73
N CYS A 54 6.64 -7.14 4.02
CA CYS A 54 6.62 -7.71 5.37
C CYS A 54 8.01 -8.12 5.88
N ASN A 55 8.91 -8.53 4.99
CA ASN A 55 10.27 -8.95 5.36
C ASN A 55 11.23 -7.77 5.55
N GLU A 56 11.13 -6.75 4.68
CA GLU A 56 12.06 -5.62 4.68
C GLU A 56 11.62 -4.47 5.58
N CYS A 57 10.31 -4.31 5.82
CA CYS A 57 9.82 -3.24 6.67
C CYS A 57 9.53 -3.74 8.09
N ARG A 58 9.94 -2.93 9.07
CA ARG A 58 9.45 -3.09 10.44
C ARG A 58 8.07 -2.47 10.58
N ILE A 59 7.04 -3.31 10.48
CA ILE A 59 5.65 -2.89 10.55
C ILE A 59 5.16 -2.99 12.00
N ASP A 60 4.75 -1.87 12.58
CA ASP A 60 4.25 -1.79 13.96
C ASP A 60 2.79 -2.29 14.05
N GLU A 61 1.97 -1.96 13.05
CA GLU A 61 0.59 -2.43 12.90
C GLU A 61 0.35 -2.81 11.44
N PHE A 62 -0.22 -3.99 11.18
CA PHE A 62 -0.61 -4.44 9.84
C PHE A 62 -2.01 -5.06 9.89
N GLU A 63 -2.90 -4.57 9.04
CA GLU A 63 -4.29 -5.03 8.97
C GLU A 63 -4.74 -5.11 7.51
N MET A 64 -5.25 -6.28 7.10
CA MET A 64 -5.90 -6.43 5.80
C MET A 64 -7.24 -5.71 5.81
N ILE A 65 -7.49 -4.87 4.81
CA ILE A 65 -8.73 -4.07 4.74
C ILE A 65 -9.63 -4.53 3.61
N ALA A 66 -10.93 -4.27 3.76
CA ALA A 66 -11.91 -4.53 2.72
C ALA A 66 -11.82 -3.52 1.56
N ASP A 67 -12.26 -3.93 0.36
CA ASP A 67 -12.37 -3.06 -0.81
C ASP A 67 -13.24 -1.81 -0.56
N SER A 68 -14.30 -1.92 0.25
CA SER A 68 -15.14 -0.79 0.62
C SER A 68 -14.37 0.31 1.35
N GLN A 69 -13.46 -0.06 2.25
CA GLN A 69 -12.61 0.88 2.98
C GLN A 69 -11.57 1.53 2.05
N TRP A 70 -10.98 0.75 1.14
CA TRP A 70 -10.08 1.26 0.11
C TRP A 70 -10.74 2.32 -0.79
N LYS A 71 -11.97 2.06 -1.24
CA LYS A 71 -12.76 3.01 -2.04
C LYS A 71 -13.07 4.30 -1.27
N GLN A 72 -13.32 4.23 0.03
CA GLN A 72 -13.53 5.41 0.87
C GLN A 72 -12.26 6.26 1.02
N LEU A 73 -11.09 5.64 1.16
CA LEU A 73 -9.81 6.36 1.27
C LEU A 73 -9.49 7.17 0.01
N ARG A 74 -9.83 6.64 -1.17
CA ARG A 74 -9.64 7.33 -2.45
C ARG A 74 -10.44 8.62 -2.58
N THR A 75 -11.56 8.74 -1.88
CA THR A 75 -12.41 9.94 -1.91
C THR A 75 -12.10 10.93 -0.79
N GLN A 76 -11.21 10.55 0.14
CA GLN A 76 -10.85 11.39 1.27
C GLN A 76 -9.96 12.55 0.83
N PRO A 77 -10.31 13.81 1.19
CA PRO A 77 -9.50 14.96 0.84
C PRO A 77 -8.18 14.99 1.63
N GLY A 78 -7.12 15.47 0.99
CA GLY A 78 -5.81 15.65 1.63
C GLY A 78 -4.91 14.40 1.65
N CYS A 79 -5.35 13.29 1.04
CA CYS A 79 -4.51 12.11 0.86
C CYS A 79 -3.39 12.36 -0.17
N ARG A 80 -2.21 11.81 0.11
CA ARG A 80 -1.09 11.74 -0.84
C ARG A 80 -1.03 10.34 -1.45
N VAL A 81 -0.75 10.26 -2.74
CA VAL A 81 -0.60 8.97 -3.45
C VAL A 81 0.85 8.79 -3.86
N TRP A 82 1.43 7.63 -3.56
CA TRP A 82 2.78 7.22 -3.96
C TRP A 82 2.74 5.88 -4.70
N GLY A 83 3.66 5.66 -5.63
CA GLY A 83 3.65 4.46 -6.49
C GLY A 83 2.81 4.66 -7.75
N ASP A 84 2.26 3.57 -8.28
CA ASP A 84 1.53 3.59 -9.54
C ASP A 84 0.03 3.88 -9.35
N ALA A 85 -0.40 5.07 -9.76
CA ALA A 85 -1.77 5.52 -9.63
C ALA A 85 -2.78 4.65 -10.41
N ALA A 86 -2.36 3.91 -11.44
CA ALA A 86 -3.24 3.00 -12.18
C ALA A 86 -3.77 1.86 -11.29
N LEU A 87 -3.01 1.49 -10.24
CA LEU A 87 -3.40 0.44 -9.32
C LEU A 87 -4.49 0.87 -8.32
N LEU A 88 -4.80 2.17 -8.21
CA LEU A 88 -5.88 2.64 -7.33
C LEU A 88 -7.24 2.04 -7.70
N GLU A 89 -7.42 1.67 -8.96
CA GLU A 89 -8.69 1.17 -9.51
C GLU A 89 -8.86 -0.34 -9.44
N LEU A 90 -7.84 -1.06 -8.97
CA LEU A 90 -7.86 -2.52 -8.83
C LEU A 90 -8.56 -2.96 -7.55
#